data_AF-A0A5A9NM56-F1
#
_entry.id   AF-A0A5A9NM56-F1
#
_cell.length_a   1.000
_cell.length_b   1.000
_cell.length_c   1.000
_cell.angle_alpha   90.00
_cell.angle_beta   90.00
_cell.angle_gamma   90.00
#
_symmetry.space_group_name_H-M   'P 1'
#
loop_
_entity.id
_entity.type
_entity.pdbx_description
1 polymer ?
#
loop_
_entity_poly.entity_id
_entity_poly.type
_entity_poly.pdbx_seq_one_letter_code
_entity_poly.pdbx_strand_id
1 'polypeptide(L)'
;MAASRGAVVLKTVKKIVVQLCPFESNVRSTRDFLVKVGSEKARSSNMNCEVITEVKHDRSESVIDITFVDGERLVMKGSKLTAQEMLSALQTRCNAKNPQAKAGDKK
;
A
#
# COMPACT_ATOMS: atom_id res chain seq x y z
N MET A 1 -6.62 -19.56 -4.30
CA MET A 1 -6.75 -18.44 -5.27
C MET A 1 -5.45 -17.66 -5.28
N ALA A 2 -4.71 -17.67 -6.40
CA ALA A 2 -3.48 -16.89 -6.53
C ALA A 2 -3.87 -15.45 -6.90
N ALA A 3 -3.73 -14.50 -5.96
CA ALA A 3 -3.77 -13.09 -6.30
C ALA A 3 -2.69 -12.83 -7.34
N SER A 4 -3.08 -12.24 -8.46
CA SER A 4 -2.23 -11.99 -9.62
C SER A 4 -0.90 -11.37 -9.18
N ARG A 5 0.22 -11.91 -9.68
CA ARG A 5 1.56 -11.32 -9.58
C ARG A 5 1.67 -10.02 -10.41
N GLY A 6 0.61 -9.23 -10.44
CA GLY A 6 0.58 -7.94 -11.11
C GLY A 6 1.42 -6.93 -10.32
N ALA A 7 2.18 -6.11 -11.03
CA ALA A 7 2.87 -4.98 -10.43
C ALA A 7 1.84 -4.10 -9.70
N VAL A 8 2.19 -3.65 -8.48
CA VAL A 8 1.35 -2.70 -7.74
C VAL A 8 1.39 -1.36 -8.48
N VAL A 9 0.24 -0.87 -8.91
CA VAL A 9 0.11 0.41 -9.61
C VAL A 9 -0.31 1.50 -8.62
N LEU A 10 0.51 2.54 -8.48
CA LEU A 10 0.37 3.60 -7.47
C LEU A 10 -0.13 4.94 -8.05
N LYS A 11 -0.76 4.93 -9.23
CA LYS A 11 -1.19 6.13 -9.96
C LYS A 11 -2.11 7.07 -9.17
N THR A 12 -2.96 6.52 -8.31
CA THR A 12 -3.94 7.28 -7.51
C THR A 12 -3.45 7.58 -6.10
N VAL A 13 -2.23 7.16 -5.75
CA VAL A 13 -1.66 7.31 -4.41
C VAL A 13 -0.75 8.54 -4.39
N LYS A 14 -0.93 9.39 -3.38
CA LYS A 14 -0.08 10.55 -3.13
C LYS A 14 1.06 10.22 -2.18
N LYS A 15 0.75 9.53 -1.09
CA LYS A 15 1.70 9.25 -0.01
C LYS A 15 1.40 7.92 0.67
N ILE A 16 2.44 7.17 1.00
CA ILE A 16 2.40 5.95 1.80
C ILE A 16 3.35 6.14 2.98
N VAL A 17 2.85 6.04 4.20
CA VAL A 17 3.64 6.04 5.42
C VAL A 17 3.52 4.68 6.07
N VAL A 18 4.65 3.99 6.22
CA VAL A 18 4.72 2.68 6.87
C VAL A 18 5.43 2.84 8.19
N GLN A 19 4.68 2.76 9.28
CA GLN A 19 5.19 2.73 10.64
C GLN A 19 5.42 1.29 11.07
N LEU A 20 6.63 0.96 11.52
CA LEU A 20 6.93 -0.38 12.04
C LEU A 20 7.98 -0.35 13.16
N CYS A 21 7.86 -1.30 14.09
CA CYS A 21 8.86 -1.58 15.12
C CYS A 21 9.65 -2.85 14.72
N PRO A 22 10.92 -2.78 14.27
CA PRO A 22 11.62 -3.91 13.66
C PRO A 22 11.81 -5.12 14.57
N PHE A 23 11.76 -4.90 15.89
CA PHE A 23 12.01 -5.92 16.91
C PHE A 23 10.77 -6.72 17.29
N GLU A 24 9.58 -6.30 16.85
CA GLU A 24 8.34 -7.01 17.09
C GLU A 24 8.17 -8.17 16.10
N SER A 25 7.62 -9.29 16.56
CA SER A 25 7.51 -10.52 15.76
C SER A 25 6.46 -10.44 14.63
N ASN A 26 5.53 -9.48 14.70
CA ASN A 26 4.41 -9.32 13.79
C ASN A 26 4.69 -8.37 12.59
N VAL A 27 5.90 -7.82 12.45
CA VAL A 27 6.21 -6.83 11.39
C VAL A 27 6.65 -7.42 10.06
N ARG A 28 6.84 -8.74 9.97
CA ARG A 28 7.30 -9.42 8.74
C ARG A 28 6.38 -9.11 7.55
N SER A 29 5.08 -9.24 7.74
CA SER A 29 4.09 -8.94 6.69
C SER A 29 4.17 -7.48 6.21
N THR A 30 4.35 -6.54 7.14
CA THR A 30 4.46 -5.11 6.82
C THR A 30 5.76 -4.81 6.04
N ARG A 31 6.86 -5.46 6.41
CA ARG A 31 8.13 -5.36 5.69
C ARG A 31 8.01 -5.91 4.27
N ASP A 32 7.34 -7.04 4.09
CA ASP A 32 7.12 -7.64 2.77
C ASP A 32 6.21 -6.75 1.89
N PHE A 33 5.21 -6.10 2.49
CA PHE A 33 4.41 -5.07 1.82
C PHE A 33 5.28 -3.90 1.36
N LEU A 34 6.12 -3.37 2.27
CA LEU A 34 7.03 -2.26 1.99
C LEU A 34 7.98 -2.55 0.82
N VAL A 35 8.57 -3.75 0.78
CA VAL A 35 9.44 -4.18 -0.33
C VAL A 35 8.70 -4.15 -1.67
N LYS A 36 7.43 -4.56 -1.69
CA LYS A 36 6.64 -4.59 -2.93
C LYS A 36 6.23 -3.20 -3.40
N VAL A 37 5.79 -2.32 -2.50
CA VAL A 37 5.43 -0.93 -2.86
C VAL A 37 6.65 -0.05 -3.15
N GLY A 38 7.80 -0.35 -2.53
CA GLY A 38 9.08 0.32 -2.80
C GLY A 38 9.82 -0.22 -4.02
N SER A 39 9.34 -1.30 -4.64
CA SER A 39 9.96 -1.89 -5.83
C SER A 39 10.03 -0.86 -6.97
N GLU A 40 11.06 -0.96 -7.80
CA GLU A 40 11.25 -0.06 -8.95
C GLU A 40 10.03 -0.06 -9.88
N LYS A 41 9.40 -1.23 -10.08
CA LYS A 41 8.18 -1.39 -10.87
C LYS A 41 6.99 -0.62 -10.30
N ALA A 42 6.86 -0.55 -8.97
CA ALA A 42 5.79 0.21 -8.33
C ALA A 42 6.08 1.71 -8.38
N ARG A 43 7.33 2.11 -8.11
CA ARG A 43 7.76 3.52 -8.17
C ARG A 43 7.71 4.10 -9.58
N SER A 44 8.00 3.32 -10.62
CA SER A 44 7.90 3.78 -12.01
C SER A 44 6.46 4.05 -12.45
N SER A 45 5.47 3.45 -11.78
CA SER A 45 4.06 3.72 -12.07
C SER A 45 3.58 5.10 -11.62
N ASN A 46 4.25 5.69 -10.62
CA ASN A 46 4.01 7.05 -10.13
C ASN A 46 5.24 7.57 -9.37
N MET A 47 6.06 8.38 -10.04
CA MET A 47 7.26 8.99 -9.45
C MET A 47 6.94 10.05 -8.38
N ASN A 48 5.71 10.58 -8.37
CA ASN A 48 5.27 11.59 -7.38
C ASN A 48 4.74 10.95 -6.09
N CYS A 49 4.61 9.62 -6.05
CA CYS A 49 4.15 8.91 -4.85
C CYS A 49 5.28 8.86 -3.82
N GLU A 50 5.09 9.54 -2.69
CA GLU A 50 6.03 9.49 -1.58
C GLU A 50 5.85 8.18 -0.78
N VAL A 51 6.92 7.39 -0.65
CA VAL A 51 6.94 6.20 0.21
C VAL A 51 7.88 6.45 1.37
N ILE A 52 7.32 6.61 2.57
CA ILE A 52 8.04 6.94 3.80
C ILE A 52 7.98 5.76 4.76
N THR A 53 9.11 5.46 5.37
CA THR A 53 9.24 4.43 6.40
C THR A 53 9.58 5.06 7.73
N GLU A 54 8.69 4.92 8.71
CA GLU A 54 8.91 5.41 10.07
C GLU A 54 9.22 4.21 10.96
N VAL A 55 10.49 4.13 11.35
CA VAL A 55 10.98 3.06 12.23
C VAL A 55 10.86 3.53 13.67
N LYS A 56 10.12 2.77 14.49
CA LYS A 56 9.93 3.04 15.92
C LYS A 56 10.53 1.94 16.79
N HIS A 57 10.66 2.19 18.09
CA HIS A 57 11.08 1.22 19.11
C HIS A 57 10.25 1.37 20.41
N ASP A 58 8.95 1.57 20.25
CA ASP A 58 7.98 1.81 21.33
C ASP A 58 7.05 0.61 21.56
N ARG A 59 7.32 -0.53 20.91
CA ARG A 59 6.44 -1.72 20.84
C ARG A 59 5.07 -1.42 20.23
N SER A 60 4.95 -0.32 19.48
CA SER A 60 3.71 -0.01 18.77
C SER A 60 3.44 -1.00 17.65
N GLU A 61 2.16 -1.21 17.39
CA GLU A 61 1.69 -1.99 16.24
C GLU A 61 2.17 -1.38 14.93
N SER A 62 2.40 -2.22 13.92
CA SER A 62 2.70 -1.73 12.58
C SER A 62 1.46 -1.11 11.95
N VAL A 63 1.61 0.09 11.40
CA VAL A 63 0.53 0.84 10.77
C VAL A 63 0.96 1.28 9.38
N ILE A 64 0.13 0.98 8.39
CA ILE A 64 0.28 1.47 7.02
C ILE A 64 -0.78 2.52 6.80
N ASP A 65 -0.34 3.71 6.43
CA ASP A 65 -1.19 4.84 6.14
C ASP A 65 -0.98 5.28 4.70
N ILE A 66 -2.04 5.25 3.91
CA ILE A 66 -2.03 5.58 2.49
C ILE A 66 -2.96 6.76 2.27
N THR A 67 -2.41 7.85 1.75
CA THR A 67 -3.15 9.02 1.31
C THR A 67 -3.25 9.01 -0.21
N PHE A 68 -4.48 9.07 -0.72
CA PHE A 68 -4.76 9.14 -2.15
C PHE A 68 -4.75 10.58 -2.65
N VAL A 69 -4.68 10.76 -3.98
CA VAL A 69 -4.65 12.09 -4.61
C VAL A 69 -5.92 12.91 -4.39
N ASP A 70 -7.05 12.24 -4.13
CA ASP A 70 -8.34 12.86 -3.80
C ASP A 70 -8.46 13.27 -2.33
N GLY A 71 -7.43 13.02 -1.52
CA GLY A 71 -7.41 13.32 -0.09
C GLY A 71 -8.00 12.24 0.79
N GLU A 72 -8.57 11.17 0.24
CA GLU A 72 -9.00 10.03 1.05
C GLU A 72 -7.80 9.29 1.65
N ARG A 73 -8.04 8.64 2.79
CA ARG A 73 -7.02 7.94 3.56
C ARG A 73 -7.43 6.49 3.82
N LEU A 74 -6.51 5.57 3.57
CA LEU A 74 -6.63 4.16 3.94
C LEU A 74 -5.59 3.86 5.02
N VAL A 75 -6.08 3.47 6.20
CA VAL A 75 -5.22 3.02 7.31
C VAL A 75 -5.41 1.53 7.51
N MET A 76 -4.31 0.78 7.50
CA MET A 76 -4.28 -0.66 7.73
C MET A 76 -3.37 -0.97 8.92
N LYS A 77 -3.88 -1.73 9.89
CA LYS A 77 -3.10 -2.22 11.03
C LYS A 77 -2.49 -3.57 10.67
N GLY A 78 -1.16 -3.63 10.61
CA GLY A 78 -0.42 -4.79 10.10
C GLY A 78 -0.35 -5.98 11.06
N SER A 79 -0.69 -5.83 12.35
CA SER A 79 -0.55 -6.86 13.39
C SER A 79 -1.19 -8.21 13.05
N LYS A 80 -2.29 -8.21 12.29
CA LYS A 80 -3.06 -9.42 11.93
C LYS A 80 -3.31 -9.54 10.43
N LEU A 81 -2.61 -8.74 9.62
CA LEU A 81 -2.78 -8.75 8.16
C LEU A 81 -1.55 -9.37 7.50
N THR A 82 -1.80 -10.23 6.52
CA THR A 82 -0.76 -10.75 5.64
C THR A 82 -0.39 -9.70 4.60
N ALA A 83 0.84 -9.79 4.07
CA ALA A 83 1.28 -8.91 2.99
C ALA A 83 0.34 -8.96 1.78
N GLN A 84 -0.24 -10.13 1.49
CA GLN A 84 -1.16 -10.29 0.36
C GLN A 84 -2.49 -9.56 0.60
N GLU A 85 -3.06 -9.62 1.80
CA GLU A 85 -4.29 -8.89 2.13
C GLU A 85 -4.07 -7.38 2.04
N MET A 86 -2.94 -6.88 2.55
CA MET A 86 -2.60 -5.45 2.49
C MET A 86 -2.45 -4.96 1.04
N LEU A 87 -1.83 -5.77 0.17
CA LEU A 87 -1.69 -5.44 -1.26
C LEU A 87 -3.03 -5.50 -1.99
N SER A 88 -3.84 -6.53 -1.75
CA SER A 88 -5.16 -6.68 -2.37
C SER A 88 -6.09 -5.53 -1.98
N ALA A 89 -6.05 -5.10 -0.71
CA ALA A 89 -6.80 -3.94 -0.24
C ALA A 89 -6.35 -2.64 -0.93
N LEU A 90 -5.03 -2.42 -1.03
CA LEU A 90 -4.46 -1.29 -1.75
C LEU A 90 -4.87 -1.30 -3.23
N GLN A 91 -4.73 -2.44 -3.93
CA GLN A 91 -5.07 -2.57 -5.34
C GLN A 91 -6.56 -2.33 -5.60
N THR A 92 -7.44 -2.89 -4.76
CA THR A 92 -8.88 -2.66 -4.85
C THR A 92 -9.22 -1.17 -4.77
N ARG A 93 -8.60 -0.46 -3.82
CA ARG A 93 -8.81 1.00 -3.67
C ARG A 93 -8.19 1.80 -4.81
N CYS A 94 -6.99 1.44 -5.27
CA CYS A 94 -6.37 2.06 -6.43
C CYS A 94 -7.24 1.93 -7.69
N ASN A 95 -7.81 0.74 -7.93
CA ASN A 95 -8.66 0.46 -9.08
C ASN A 95 -9.99 1.21 -8.99
N ALA A 96 -10.64 1.22 -7.82
CA ALA A 96 -11.89 1.96 -7.61
C ALA A 96 -11.73 3.48 -7.84
N LYS A 97 -10.53 4.00 -7.56
CA LYS A 97 -10.17 5.42 -7.75
C LYS A 97 -9.56 5.73 -9.12
N ASN A 98 -9.26 4.72 -9.93
CA ASN A 98 -8.68 4.94 -11.24
C ASN A 98 -9.74 5.54 -12.18
N PRO A 99 -9.60 6.78 -12.66
CA PRO A 99 -10.62 7.43 -13.50
C PRO A 99 -10.90 6.68 -14.81
N GLN A 100 -9.96 5.86 -15.30
CA GLN A 100 -10.15 5.04 -16.49
C GLN A 100 -11.10 3.84 -16.30
N ALA A 101 -11.37 3.41 -15.06
CA ALA A 101 -12.32 2.31 -14.79
C ALA A 101 -13.79 2.75 -14.89
N LYS A 102 -14.07 4.06 -14.77
CA LYS A 102 -15.44 4.61 -14.87
C LYS A 102 -15.86 4.98 -16.30
N ALA A 103 -14.97 4.88 -17.28
CA ALA A 103 -15.27 5.21 -18.67
C ALA A 103 -15.75 4.02 -19.53
N GLY A 104 -15.77 2.80 -18.96
CA GLY A 104 -16.15 1.57 -19.68
C GLY A 104 -17.62 1.16 -19.61
N ASP A 105 -18.44 1.83 -18.79
CA ASP A 105 -19.86 1.45 -18.54
C ASP A 105 -20.87 2.30 -19.32
N LYS A 106 -20.43 2.91 -20.42
CA LYS A 106 -21.30 3.58 -21.40
C LYS A 106 -20.91 3.16 -22.82
N LYS A 107 -21.35 1.97 -23.23
CA LYS A 107 -21.61 1.67 -24.64
C LYS A 107 -22.66 0.59 -24.76
#